data_AF-A0A661FUZ6-F1
#
_entry.id   AF-A0A661FUZ6-F1
#
_cell.length_a   1.000
_cell.length_b   1.000
_cell.length_c   1.000
_cell.angle_alpha   90.00
_cell.angle_beta   90.00
_cell.angle_gamma   90.00
#
_symmetry.space_group_name_H-M   'P 1'
#
loop_
_entity.id
_entity.type
_entity.pdbx_description
1 polymer ?
#
loop_
_entity_poly.entity_id
_entity_poly.type
_entity_poly.pdbx_seq_one_letter_code
_entity_poly.pdbx_strand_id
1 'polypeptide(L)'
;MPLIIKRHQPAWLLIAIALAFAGCGGKDAVTPVDTEKQAWEDLRGEVREVISDPEREAEVIKLVDVLADDLDALREALTKRHERVRELNTNYDTSRAEFETFLKQVNLEIQAGQQRVSKTHQAFLAATTPEEWSQLNKVRSKAMTAAIKSIQAI
;
A
#
# COMPACT_ATOMS: atom_id res chain seq x y z
N MET A 1 -74.22 0.90 2.57
CA MET A 1 -73.39 1.82 3.39
C MET A 1 -71.93 1.37 3.29
N PRO A 2 -71.07 2.04 2.51
CA PRO A 2 -69.65 1.68 2.46
C PRO A 2 -68.86 2.36 3.59
N LEU A 3 -68.07 1.57 4.31
CA LEU A 3 -67.13 2.03 5.35
C LEU A 3 -65.83 2.52 4.70
N ILE A 4 -65.56 3.81 4.81
CA ILE A 4 -64.31 4.43 4.36
C ILE A 4 -63.29 4.34 5.50
N ILE A 5 -62.35 3.40 5.39
CA ILE A 5 -61.21 3.29 6.31
C ILE A 5 -60.14 4.30 5.85
N LYS A 6 -60.02 5.43 6.57
CA LYS A 6 -58.93 6.41 6.37
C LYS A 6 -57.60 5.80 6.83
N ARG A 7 -56.82 5.29 5.88
CA ARG A 7 -55.48 4.74 6.10
C ARG A 7 -54.50 5.90 6.30
N HIS A 8 -54.30 6.32 7.54
CA HIS A 8 -53.22 7.23 7.92
C HIS A 8 -51.89 6.49 7.74
N GLN A 9 -51.26 6.60 6.56
CA GLN A 9 -49.87 6.19 6.40
C GLN A 9 -48.99 7.16 7.20
N PRO A 10 -48.23 6.69 8.20
CA PRO A 10 -47.39 7.56 9.01
C PRO A 10 -46.20 8.00 8.16
N ALA A 11 -46.25 9.23 7.64
CA ALA A 11 -45.12 9.89 6.96
C ALA A 11 -43.80 9.83 7.77
N TRP A 12 -43.91 9.66 9.09
CA TRP A 12 -42.81 9.41 10.02
C TRP A 12 -41.96 8.19 9.69
N LEU A 13 -42.55 7.13 9.11
CA LEU A 13 -41.82 5.91 8.77
C LEU A 13 -40.88 6.12 7.57
N LEU A 14 -41.25 7.01 6.64
CA LEU A 14 -40.40 7.38 5.51
C LEU A 14 -39.26 8.31 5.92
N ILE A 15 -39.50 9.19 6.90
CA ILE A 15 -38.47 10.09 7.46
C ILE A 15 -37.40 9.30 8.23
N ALA A 16 -37.81 8.29 9.01
CA ALA A 16 -36.88 7.42 9.73
C ALA A 16 -35.96 6.62 8.79
N ILE A 17 -36.49 6.14 7.66
CA ILE A 17 -35.70 5.42 6.65
C ILE A 17 -34.72 6.37 5.94
N ALA A 18 -35.14 7.60 5.61
CA ALA A 18 -34.26 8.58 4.97
C ALA A 18 -33.08 9.00 5.86
N LEU A 19 -33.27 9.10 7.18
CA LEU A 19 -32.20 9.42 8.13
C LEU A 19 -31.22 8.26 8.36
N ALA A 20 -31.66 7.01 8.19
CA ALA A 20 -30.78 5.84 8.31
C ALA A 20 -29.75 5.73 7.17
N PHE A 21 -30.05 6.27 5.98
CA PHE A 21 -29.11 6.27 4.85
C PHE A 21 -28.17 7.48 4.80
N ALA A 22 -28.43 8.53 5.58
CA ALA A 22 -27.53 9.69 5.68
C ALA A 22 -26.35 9.46 6.65
N GLY A 23 -26.31 8.33 7.37
CA GLY A 23 -25.39 8.07 8.48
C GLY A 23 -24.06 7.38 8.16
N CYS A 24 -23.82 6.89 6.94
CA CYS A 24 -22.56 6.22 6.57
C CYS A 24 -21.64 7.08 5.68
N GLY A 25 -21.76 8.40 5.74
CA GLY A 25 -20.74 9.34 5.26
C GLY A 25 -19.64 9.51 6.30
N GLY A 26 -18.99 8.41 6.71
CA GLY A 26 -17.86 8.44 7.63
C GLY A 26 -16.72 9.25 7.02
N LYS A 27 -16.30 10.29 7.75
CA LYS A 27 -15.26 11.23 7.38
C LYS A 27 -13.92 10.51 7.25
N ASP A 28 -13.18 10.90 6.22
CA ASP A 28 -11.86 10.44 5.78
C ASP A 28 -11.86 9.08 5.07
N ALA A 29 -11.88 9.13 3.73
CA ALA A 29 -11.66 7.94 2.91
C ALA A 29 -10.23 7.43 3.18
N VAL A 30 -10.12 6.21 3.70
CA VAL A 30 -8.84 5.53 3.95
C VAL A 30 -8.05 5.52 2.65
N THR A 31 -6.86 6.14 2.65
CA THR A 31 -6.04 6.20 1.45
C THR A 31 -5.30 4.86 1.24
N PRO A 32 -4.86 4.55 0.01
CA PRO A 32 -3.98 3.41 -0.24
C PRO A 32 -2.72 3.42 0.63
N VAL A 33 -2.16 4.61 0.90
CA VAL A 33 -0.99 4.80 1.77
C VAL A 33 -1.31 4.43 3.22
N ASP A 34 -2.49 4.79 3.73
CA ASP A 34 -2.89 4.43 5.10
C ASP A 34 -3.08 2.92 5.24
N THR A 35 -3.69 2.29 4.23
CA THR A 35 -3.86 0.82 4.17
C THR A 35 -2.52 0.11 4.16
N GLU A 36 -1.55 0.67 3.43
CA GLU A 36 -0.20 0.14 3.36
C GLU A 36 0.54 0.24 4.70
N LYS A 37 0.54 1.43 5.32
CA LYS A 37 1.15 1.64 6.64
C LYS A 37 0.61 0.66 7.66
N GLN A 38 -0.72 0.48 7.69
CA GLN A 38 -1.34 -0.51 8.58
C GLN A 38 -0.87 -1.93 8.26
N ALA A 39 -0.72 -2.30 6.99
CA ALA A 39 -0.27 -3.64 6.62
C ALA A 39 1.20 -3.92 7.01
N TRP A 40 2.06 -2.90 7.02
CA TRP A 40 3.42 -3.01 7.56
C TRP A 40 3.43 -3.16 9.08
N GLU A 41 2.59 -2.40 9.79
CA GLU A 41 2.43 -2.57 11.24
C GLU A 41 1.87 -3.94 11.61
N ASP A 42 0.88 -4.44 10.86
CA ASP A 42 0.36 -5.80 11.02
C ASP A 42 1.49 -6.83 10.87
N LEU A 43 2.38 -6.65 9.88
CA LEU A 43 3.52 -7.55 9.67
C LEU A 43 4.52 -7.48 10.83
N ARG A 44 4.86 -6.28 11.32
CA ARG A 44 5.72 -6.13 12.51
C ARG A 44 5.08 -6.79 13.73
N GLY A 45 3.77 -6.63 13.91
CA GLY A 45 3.01 -7.30 14.97
C GLY A 45 3.14 -8.81 14.90
N GLU A 46 2.87 -9.40 13.74
CA GLU A 46 2.96 -10.85 13.52
C GLU A 46 4.38 -11.38 13.76
N VAL A 47 5.43 -10.64 13.37
CA VAL A 47 6.83 -11.02 13.65
C VAL A 47 7.08 -11.18 15.15
N ARG A 48 6.59 -10.25 15.98
CA ARG A 48 6.72 -10.31 17.46
C ARG A 48 5.95 -11.47 18.07
N GLU A 49 4.84 -11.87 17.44
CA GLU A 49 4.03 -12.99 17.93
C GLU A 49 4.64 -14.35 17.56
N VAL A 50 5.22 -14.46 16.37
CA VAL A 50 5.69 -15.73 15.79
C VAL A 50 7.13 -16.06 16.19
N ILE A 51 8.02 -15.07 16.29
CA ILE A 51 9.44 -15.29 16.57
C ILE A 51 9.73 -15.07 18.05
N SER A 52 9.90 -16.16 18.81
CA SER A 52 10.13 -16.08 20.26
C SER A 52 11.56 -15.68 20.66
N ASP A 53 12.52 -15.77 19.73
CA ASP A 53 13.91 -15.38 19.95
C ASP A 53 14.05 -13.86 19.77
N PRO A 54 14.35 -13.09 20.83
CA PRO A 54 14.31 -11.64 20.79
C PRO A 54 15.38 -11.03 19.88
N GLU A 55 16.53 -11.69 19.69
CA GLU A 55 17.58 -11.19 18.79
C GLU A 55 17.17 -11.39 17.33
N ARG A 56 16.62 -12.58 17.01
CA ARG A 56 16.10 -12.88 15.67
C ARG A 56 14.87 -12.06 15.33
N GLU A 57 13.97 -11.84 16.28
CA GLU A 57 12.82 -10.94 16.13
C GLU A 57 13.26 -9.54 15.72
N ALA A 58 14.21 -8.95 16.47
CA ALA A 58 14.73 -7.62 16.18
C ALA A 58 15.40 -7.53 14.80
N GLU A 59 16.14 -8.57 14.39
CA GLU A 59 16.71 -8.65 13.04
C GLU A 59 15.63 -8.69 11.95
N VAL A 60 14.60 -9.52 12.12
CA VAL A 60 13.51 -9.65 11.15
C VAL A 60 12.69 -8.36 11.07
N ILE A 61 12.40 -7.70 12.20
CA ILE A 61 11.73 -6.38 12.21
C ILE A 61 12.56 -5.36 11.43
N LYS A 62 13.88 -5.31 11.65
CA LYS A 62 14.75 -4.42 10.89
C LYS A 62 14.71 -4.69 9.39
N LEU A 63 14.60 -5.94 8.96
CA LEU A 63 14.44 -6.29 7.54
C LEU A 63 13.08 -5.84 6.98
N VAL A 64 12.01 -5.90 7.78
CA VAL A 64 10.70 -5.31 7.43
C VAL A 64 10.82 -3.80 7.25
N ASP A 65 11.51 -3.11 8.15
CA ASP A 65 11.72 -1.66 8.07
C ASP A 65 12.50 -1.28 6.81
N VAL A 66 13.58 -2.02 6.48
CA VAL A 66 14.32 -1.80 5.24
C VAL A 66 13.43 -1.96 4.00
N LEU A 67 12.52 -2.94 3.97
CA LEU A 67 11.57 -3.09 2.86
C LEU A 67 10.57 -1.93 2.77
N ALA A 68 10.08 -1.44 3.90
CA ALA A 68 9.19 -0.28 3.95
C ALA A 68 9.92 1.00 3.47
N ASP A 69 11.17 1.19 3.88
CA ASP A 69 12.00 2.33 3.45
C ASP A 69 12.33 2.27 1.95
N ASP A 70 12.68 1.09 1.42
CA ASP A 70 12.93 0.88 -0.03
C ASP A 70 11.68 1.24 -0.86
N LEU A 71 10.49 1.01 -0.31
CA LEU A 71 9.22 1.35 -0.94
C LEU A 71 8.93 2.86 -0.90
N ASP A 72 9.19 3.53 0.22
CA ASP A 72 9.10 4.98 0.33
C ASP A 72 10.04 5.66 -0.68
N ALA A 73 11.29 5.19 -0.77
CA ALA A 73 12.25 5.66 -1.75
C ALA A 73 11.79 5.41 -3.20
N LEU A 74 11.13 4.27 -3.46
CA LEU A 74 10.55 4.00 -4.78
C LEU A 74 9.42 4.96 -5.12
N ARG A 75 8.54 5.32 -4.17
CA ARG A 75 7.48 6.31 -4.42
C ARG A 75 8.07 7.67 -4.77
N GLU A 76 9.06 8.13 -4.01
CA GLU A 76 9.76 9.39 -4.30
C GLU A 76 10.42 9.36 -5.69
N ALA A 77 11.08 8.25 -6.05
CA ALA A 77 11.68 8.08 -7.36
C ALA A 77 10.64 8.10 -8.49
N LEU A 78 9.45 7.51 -8.29
CA LEU A 78 8.38 7.54 -9.29
C LEU A 78 7.81 8.94 -9.49
N THR A 79 7.56 9.69 -8.42
CA THR A 79 7.14 11.10 -8.51
C THR A 79 8.15 11.92 -9.32
N LYS A 80 9.45 11.82 -8.98
CA LYS A 80 10.52 12.51 -9.71
C LYS A 80 10.60 12.08 -11.19
N ARG A 81 10.39 10.79 -11.49
CA ARG A 81 10.34 10.30 -12.87
C ARG A 81 9.16 10.86 -13.64
N HIS A 82 7.97 10.92 -13.05
CA HIS A 82 6.79 11.53 -13.67
C HIS A 82 7.04 13.01 -13.98
N GLU A 83 7.61 13.76 -13.03
CA GLU A 83 8.00 15.15 -13.23
C GLU A 83 9.01 15.31 -14.37
N ARG A 84 10.07 14.48 -14.39
CA ARG A 84 11.10 14.54 -15.43
C ARG A 84 10.57 14.18 -16.81
N VAL A 85 9.71 13.16 -16.91
CA VAL A 85 9.04 12.81 -18.17
C VAL A 85 8.19 13.97 -18.67
N ARG A 86 7.45 14.63 -17.77
CA ARG A 86 6.65 15.82 -18.13
C ARG A 86 7.55 16.94 -18.66
N GLU A 87 8.63 17.26 -17.95
CA GLU A 87 9.59 18.30 -18.35
C GLU A 87 10.15 18.03 -19.75
N LEU A 88 10.69 16.83 -19.98
CA LEU A 88 11.24 16.41 -21.28
C LEU A 88 10.19 16.49 -22.41
N ASN A 89 8.94 16.06 -22.14
CA ASN A 89 7.86 16.10 -23.13
C ASN A 89 7.38 17.53 -23.45
N THR A 90 7.45 18.45 -22.48
CA THR A 90 7.04 19.85 -22.69
C THR A 90 8.08 20.69 -23.42
N ASN A 91 9.35 20.29 -23.39
CA ASN A 91 10.41 20.98 -24.09
C ASN A 91 10.56 20.42 -25.52
N TYR A 92 10.12 21.19 -26.52
CA TYR A 92 10.18 20.82 -27.94
C TYR A 92 11.62 20.66 -28.48
N ASP A 93 12.60 21.24 -27.79
CA ASP A 93 14.01 21.12 -28.16
C ASP A 93 14.68 19.88 -27.54
N THR A 94 13.96 19.10 -26.72
CA THR A 94 14.49 17.87 -26.13
C THR A 94 14.88 16.89 -27.23
N SER A 95 16.17 16.55 -27.29
CA SER A 95 16.70 15.60 -28.24
C SER A 95 16.37 14.15 -27.86
N ARG A 96 16.38 13.27 -28.86
CA ARG A 96 16.27 11.82 -28.63
C ARG A 96 17.35 11.29 -27.67
N ALA A 97 18.58 11.82 -27.76
CA ALA A 97 19.69 11.40 -26.92
C ALA A 97 19.44 11.70 -25.43
N GLU A 98 18.76 12.80 -25.11
CA GLU A 98 18.37 13.14 -23.74
C GLU A 98 17.32 12.16 -23.18
N PHE A 99 16.32 11.78 -23.99
CA PHE A 99 15.37 10.74 -23.62
C PHE A 99 16.06 9.39 -23.37
N GLU A 100 16.93 8.95 -24.27
CA GLU A 100 17.65 7.68 -24.13
C GLU A 100 18.55 7.67 -22.88
N THR A 101 19.20 8.79 -22.59
CA THR A 101 20.00 8.96 -21.36
C THR A 101 19.13 8.82 -20.11
N PHE A 102 17.98 9.50 -20.08
CA PHE A 102 17.03 9.40 -18.97
C PHE A 102 16.51 7.96 -18.78
N LEU A 103 16.08 7.29 -19.86
CA LEU A 103 15.58 5.92 -19.80
C LEU A 103 16.67 4.94 -19.33
N LYS A 104 17.93 5.13 -19.76
CA LYS A 104 19.06 4.33 -19.27
C LYS A 104 19.25 4.50 -17.76
N GLN A 105 19.18 5.73 -17.27
CA GLN A 105 19.28 6.00 -15.83
C GLN A 105 18.14 5.33 -15.05
N VAL A 106 16.90 5.45 -15.52
CA VAL A 106 15.74 4.80 -14.89
C VAL A 106 15.90 3.28 -14.84
N ASN A 107 16.39 2.65 -15.92
CA ASN A 107 16.63 1.21 -15.95
C ASN A 107 17.68 0.76 -14.93
N LEU A 108 18.78 1.51 -14.77
CA LEU A 108 19.80 1.22 -13.76
C LEU A 108 19.23 1.30 -12.34
N GLU A 109 18.42 2.32 -12.06
CA GLU A 109 17.77 2.47 -10.76
C GLU A 109 16.77 1.35 -10.46
N ILE A 110 15.99 0.93 -11.47
CA ILE A 110 15.06 -0.21 -11.33
C ILE A 110 15.83 -1.49 -11.02
N GLN A 111 16.91 -1.77 -11.74
CA GLN A 111 17.75 -2.94 -11.49
C GLN A 111 18.37 -2.91 -10.08
N ALA A 112 18.90 -1.76 -9.66
CA ALA A 112 19.45 -1.59 -8.32
C ALA A 112 18.39 -1.79 -7.24
N GLY A 113 17.17 -1.25 -7.43
CA GLY A 113 16.04 -1.45 -6.52
C GLY A 113 15.62 -2.92 -6.40
N GLN A 114 15.48 -3.61 -7.54
CA GLN A 114 15.16 -5.04 -7.57
C GLN A 114 16.21 -5.89 -6.84
N GLN A 115 17.49 -5.58 -7.02
CA GLN A 115 18.57 -6.26 -6.31
C GLN A 115 18.50 -6.06 -4.79
N ARG A 116 18.21 -4.83 -4.33
CA ARG A 116 18.04 -4.55 -2.90
C ARG A 116 16.87 -5.32 -2.31
N VAL A 117 15.69 -5.23 -2.92
CA VAL A 117 14.48 -5.95 -2.45
C VAL A 117 14.71 -7.46 -2.44
N SER A 118 15.35 -8.01 -3.48
CA SER A 118 15.67 -9.44 -3.55
C SER A 118 16.64 -9.86 -2.43
N LYS A 119 17.68 -9.07 -2.17
CA LYS A 119 18.64 -9.31 -1.09
C LYS A 119 17.96 -9.26 0.28
N THR A 120 17.11 -8.26 0.53
CA THR A 120 16.36 -8.15 1.79
C THR A 120 15.39 -9.31 1.96
N HIS A 121 14.73 -9.74 0.89
CA HIS A 121 13.87 -10.94 0.93
C HIS A 121 14.65 -12.22 1.25
N GLN A 122 15.84 -12.41 0.65
CA GLN A 122 16.71 -13.55 0.96
C GLN A 122 17.19 -13.51 2.42
N ALA A 123 17.57 -12.34 2.93
CA ALA A 123 17.94 -12.16 4.33
C ALA A 123 16.77 -12.48 5.26
N PHE A 124 15.56 -12.04 4.90
CA PHE A 124 14.33 -12.34 5.64
C PHE A 124 14.10 -13.85 5.74
N LEU A 125 14.21 -14.56 4.60
CA LEU A 125 14.07 -16.02 4.59
C LEU A 125 15.13 -16.70 5.46
N ALA A 126 16.39 -16.26 5.39
CA ALA A 126 17.49 -16.83 6.16
C ALA A 126 17.34 -16.58 7.67
N ALA A 127 16.71 -15.47 8.06
CA ALA A 127 16.45 -15.10 9.45
C ALA A 127 15.15 -15.72 10.02
N THR A 128 14.46 -16.60 9.29
CA THR A 128 13.23 -17.27 9.74
C THR A 128 13.32 -18.78 9.59
N THR A 129 12.67 -19.54 10.49
CA THR A 129 12.47 -20.97 10.26
C THR A 129 11.37 -21.22 9.21
N PRO A 130 11.28 -22.42 8.61
CA PRO A 130 10.17 -22.76 7.70
C PRO A 130 8.78 -22.59 8.33
N GLU A 131 8.63 -22.92 9.62
CA GLU A 131 7.38 -22.80 10.37
C GLU A 131 7.02 -21.34 10.64
N GLU A 132 8.00 -20.54 11.06
CA GLU A 132 7.84 -19.08 11.25
C GLU A 132 7.47 -18.43 9.90
N TRP A 133 8.18 -18.77 8.83
CA TRP A 133 7.91 -18.28 7.48
C TRP A 133 6.50 -18.61 6.99
N SER A 134 6.05 -19.84 7.20
CA SER A 134 4.70 -20.28 6.81
C SER A 134 3.62 -19.41 7.45
N GLN A 135 3.79 -19.06 8.73
CA GLN A 135 2.88 -18.17 9.46
C GLN A 135 2.94 -16.73 8.93
N LEU A 136 4.15 -16.20 8.75
CA LEU A 136 4.37 -14.81 8.31
C LEU A 136 3.97 -14.56 6.84
N ASN A 137 4.05 -15.58 5.97
CA ASN A 137 3.91 -15.41 4.52
C ASN A 137 2.58 -14.77 4.09
N LYS A 138 1.48 -15.06 4.80
CA LYS A 138 0.16 -14.47 4.50
C LYS A 138 0.14 -12.97 4.81
N VAL A 139 0.58 -12.57 6.00
CA VAL A 139 0.62 -11.16 6.42
C VAL A 139 1.63 -10.38 5.57
N ARG A 140 2.80 -10.97 5.29
CA ARG A 140 3.79 -10.42 4.36
C ARG A 140 3.19 -10.17 2.98
N SER A 141 2.45 -11.14 2.43
CA SER A 141 1.82 -10.99 1.11
C SER A 141 0.74 -9.90 1.10
N LYS A 142 0.01 -9.72 2.21
CA LYS A 142 -0.93 -8.60 2.39
C LYS A 142 -0.20 -7.26 2.37
N ALA A 143 0.91 -7.13 3.11
CA ALA A 143 1.76 -5.93 3.11
C ALA A 143 2.28 -5.60 1.70
N MET A 144 2.87 -6.58 0.99
CA MET A 144 3.33 -6.37 -0.40
C MET A 144 2.18 -5.97 -1.35
N THR A 145 1.01 -6.57 -1.20
CA THR A 145 -0.15 -6.24 -2.04
C THR A 145 -0.64 -4.83 -1.77
N ALA A 146 -0.68 -4.39 -0.51
CA ALA A 146 -1.02 -3.03 -0.15
C ALA A 146 0.00 -2.04 -0.71
N ALA A 147 1.29 -2.35 -0.62
CA ALA A 147 2.38 -1.56 -1.19
C ALA A 147 2.24 -1.38 -2.71
N ILE A 148 1.99 -2.47 -3.44
CA ILE A 148 1.78 -2.42 -4.89
C ILE A 148 0.58 -1.52 -5.22
N LYS A 149 -0.53 -1.65 -4.50
CA LYS A 149 -1.72 -0.80 -4.70
C LYS A 149 -1.43 0.67 -4.41
N SER A 150 -0.64 0.95 -3.37
CA SER A 150 -0.25 2.33 -3.06
C SER A 150 0.65 2.93 -4.13
N ILE A 151 1.60 2.16 -4.69
CA ILE A 151 2.42 2.61 -5.82
C ILE A 151 1.54 2.90 -7.05
N GLN A 152 0.60 2.02 -7.36
CA GLN A 152 -0.28 2.14 -8.53
C GLN A 152 -1.23 3.36 -8.46
N ALA A 153 -1.36 3.97 -7.29
CA ALA A 153 -2.18 5.16 -7.08
C ALA A 153 -1.42 6.48 -7.30
N ILE A 154 -0.11 6.45 -7.57
CA ILE A 154 0.74 7.60 -7.92
C ILE A 154 0.62 7.92 -9.41
#